data_AF-A0A2X2UV78-F1
#
_entry.id   AF-A0A2X2UV78-F1
#
_cell.length_a   1.000
_cell.length_b   1.000
_cell.length_c   1.000
_cell.angle_alpha   90.00
_cell.angle_beta   90.00
_cell.angle_gamma   90.00
#
_symmetry.space_group_name_H-M   'P 1'
#
loop_
_entity.id
_entity.type
_entity.pdbx_description
1 polymer ?
#
loop_
_entity_poly.entity_id
_entity_poly.type
_entity_poly.pdbx_seq_one_letter_code
_entity_poly.pdbx_strand_id
1 'polypeptide(L)' 'MNCLEKEIFKTYDTVILDASLSAACLYEHRGYKTVGHGRYELENDVKLVYEIMEKKLKEN' A
#
# COMPACT_ATOMS: atom_id res chain seq x y z
N MET A 1 10.55 -5.45 -5.37
CA MET A 1 10.13 -4.71 -4.16
C MET A 1 11.25 -4.52 -3.15
N ASN A 2 11.90 -5.58 -2.65
CA ASN A 2 12.90 -5.43 -1.57
C ASN A 2 14.05 -4.44 -1.86
N CYS A 3 14.53 -4.34 -3.11
CA CYS A 3 15.57 -3.37 -3.47
C CYS A 3 15.03 -1.92 -3.47
N LEU A 4 13.80 -1.71 -3.95
CA LEU A 4 13.14 -0.41 -3.96
C LEU A 4 12.84 0.06 -2.53
N GLU A 5 12.29 -0.82 -1.69
CA GLU A 5 12.04 -0.53 -0.28
C GLU A 5 13.34 -0.11 0.42
N LYS A 6 14.44 -0.83 0.20
CA LYS A 6 15.76 -0.47 0.75
C LYS A 6 16.27 0.88 0.30
N GLU A 7 15.99 1.31 -0.93
CA GLU A 7 16.38 2.64 -1.41
C GLU A 7 15.50 3.74 -0.84
N ILE A 8 14.18 3.51 -0.78
CA ILE A 8 13.24 4.46 -0.16
C ILE A 8 13.60 4.63 1.32
N PHE A 9 13.89 3.55 2.02
CA PHE A 9 14.31 3.55 3.42
C PHE A 9 15.65 4.22 3.72
N LYS A 10 16.46 4.55 2.70
CA LYS A 10 17.64 5.41 2.91
C LYS A 10 17.25 6.87 3.13
N THR A 11 16.10 7.29 2.60
CA THR A 11 15.70 8.71 2.54
C THR A 11 14.40 8.98 3.31
N TYR A 12 13.50 7.99 3.37
CA TYR A 12 12.16 8.09 3.92
C TYR A 12 11.91 6.95 4.91
N ASP A 13 11.27 7.24 6.03
CA ASP A 13 11.02 6.24 7.08
C ASP A 13 9.78 5.36 6.79
N THR A 14 8.98 5.75 5.81
CA THR A 14 7.68 5.13 5.50
C THR A 14 7.51 4.97 3.99
N VAL A 15 6.99 3.81 3.59
CA VAL A 15 6.59 3.49 2.21
C VAL A 15 5.08 3.38 2.19
N ILE A 16 4.44 4.11 1.29
CA ILE A 16 2.98 4.05 1.07
C ILE A 16 2.73 3.53 -0.34
N LEU A 17 1.75 2.64 -0.49
CA LEU A 17 1.33 2.11 -1.78
C LEU A 17 -0.19 1.94 -1.84
N ASP A 18 -0.73 2.06 -3.05
CA ASP A 18 -2.11 1.74 -3.36
C ASP A 18 -2.18 0.30 -3.89
N ALA A 19 -2.80 -0.59 -3.13
CA ALA A 19 -3.00 -1.98 -3.48
C ALA A 19 -4.44 -2.23 -3.93
N SER A 20 -4.62 -3.01 -4.99
CA SER A 20 -5.94 -3.60 -5.27
C SER A 20 -6.35 -4.51 -4.10
N LEU A 21 -7.65 -4.61 -3.81
CA LEU A 21 -8.20 -5.48 -2.75
C LEU A 21 -7.67 -6.92 -2.83
N SER A 22 -7.49 -7.46 -4.05
CA SER A 22 -6.95 -8.81 -4.24
C SER A 22 -5.47 -8.95 -3.88
N ALA A 23 -4.71 -7.85 -3.91
CA ALA A 23 -3.29 -7.79 -3.58
C ALA A 23 -3.03 -7.35 -2.13
N ALA A 24 -4.03 -6.85 -1.40
CA ALA A 24 -3.86 -6.37 -0.03
C ALA A 24 -3.29 -7.44 0.89
N CYS A 25 -3.86 -8.65 0.85
CA CYS A 25 -3.37 -9.81 1.62
C CYS A 25 -1.88 -10.14 1.34
N LEU A 26 -1.41 -9.95 0.10
CA LEU A 26 0.00 -10.13 -0.26
C LEU A 26 0.89 -9.09 0.43
N TYR A 27 0.45 -7.84 0.54
CA TYR A 27 1.19 -6.77 1.19
C TYR A 27 1.11 -6.84 2.71
N GLU A 28 -0.02 -7.27 3.28
CA GLU A 28 -0.14 -7.55 4.72
C GLU A 28 0.88 -8.60 5.16
N HIS A 29 1.01 -9.72 4.42
CA HIS A 29 2.04 -10.73 4.67
C HIS A 29 3.48 -10.20 4.55
N ARG A 30 3.70 -9.06 3.87
CA ARG A 30 5.00 -8.39 3.74
C ARG A 30 5.26 -7.32 4.82
N GLY A 31 4.32 -7.15 5.77
CA GLY A 31 4.39 -6.19 6.86
C GLY A 31 3.81 -4.81 6.55
N TYR A 32 3.00 -4.69 5.48
CA TYR A 32 2.24 -3.47 5.23
C TYR A 32 0.95 -3.47 6.05
N LYS A 33 0.52 -2.29 6.50
CA LYS A 33 -0.73 -2.08 7.23
C LYS A 33 -1.65 -1.21 6.39
N THR A 34 -2.92 -1.59 6.27
CA THR A 34 -3.92 -0.75 5.62
C THR A 34 -4.17 0.50 6.46
N VAL A 35 -3.99 1.67 5.85
CA VAL A 35 -4.20 3.00 6.47
C VAL A 35 -5.44 3.70 5.95
N GLY A 36 -5.96 3.26 4.82
CA GLY A 36 -7.14 3.86 4.22
C GLY A 36 -7.67 3.06 3.04
N HIS A 37 -8.82 3.49 2.53
CA HIS A 37 -9.46 2.91 1.39
C HIS A 37 -9.72 4.01 0.35
N GLY A 38 -9.16 3.83 -0.84
CA GLY A 38 -9.43 4.67 -1.99
C GLY A 38 -10.62 4.14 -2.76
N ARG A 39 -11.50 5.05 -3.18
CA ARG A 39 -12.61 4.75 -4.07
C ARG A 39 -12.54 5.70 -5.26
N TYR A 40 -12.50 5.13 -6.44
CA TYR A 40 -12.55 5.89 -7.68
C TYR A 40 -13.83 5.53 -8.44
N GLU A 41 -14.64 6.54 -8.75
CA GLU A 41 -15.89 6.38 -9.50
C GLU A 41 -15.56 6.47 -10.99
N LEU A 42 -15.83 5.38 -11.71
CA LEU A 42 -15.64 5.27 -13.16
C LEU A 42 -16.97 5.48 -13.87
N GLU A 43 -16.91 5.62 -15.19
CA GLU A 43 -18.10 5.62 -16.04
C GLU A 43 -18.85 4.28 -15.93
N ASN A 44 -20.18 4.32 -16.10
CA ASN A 44 -21.12 3.19 -15.95
C ASN A 44 -21.33 2.66 -14.51
N ASP A 45 -21.35 3.52 -13.49
CA ASP A 45 -21.63 3.13 -12.09
C ASP A 45 -20.60 2.13 -11.50
N VAL A 46 -19.48 1.93 -12.19
CA VAL A 46 -18.38 1.07 -11.73
C VAL A 46 -17.54 1.84 -10.73
N LYS A 47 -17.22 1.20 -9.61
CA LYS A 47 -16.41 1.82 -8.55
C LYS A 47 -15.18 0.97 -8.32
N LEU A 48 -14.02 1.53 -8.63
CA LEU A 48 -12.74 0.91 -8.35
C LEU A 48 -12.38 1.17 -6.88
N VAL A 49 -12.21 0.10 -6.12
CA VAL A 49 -11.82 0.18 -4.72
C VAL A 49 -10.40 -0.37 -4.59
N TYR A 50 -9.55 0.41 -3.92
CA TYR A 50 -8.18 0.05 -3.60
C TYR A 50 -7.89 0.39 -2.14
N GLU A 51 -6.91 -0.29 -1.56
CA GLU A 51 -6.46 -0.08 -0.20
C GLU A 51 -5.17 0.70 -0.22
N ILE A 52 -5.10 1.76 0.57
CA ILE A 52 -3.89 2.51 0.81
C ILE A 52 -3.19 1.81 1.95
N MET A 53 -1.98 1.32 1.70
CA MET A 53 -1.22 0.54 2.65
C MET A 53 0.13 1.19 2.92
N GLU A 54 0.56 1.21 4.17
CA GLU A 54 1.85 1.75 4.58
C GLU A 54 2.75 0.69 5.21
N LYS A 55 4.06 0.85 5.08
CA LYS A 55 5.07 0.08 5.80
C LYS A 55 6.14 1.01 6.32
N LYS A 56 6.43 0.88 7.61
CA LYS A 56 7.47 1.67 8.30
C LYS A 56 8.75 0.86 8.39
N LEU A 57 9.89 1.56 8.36
CA LEU A 57 11.22 0.95 8.49
C LEU A 57 11.43 0.34 9.89
N LYS A 58 10.73 0.87 10.89
CA LYS A 58 10.85 0.49 12.30
C LYS A 58 9.48 0.25 12.90
N GLU A 59 9.19 -1.00 13.26
CA GLU A 59 8.39 -1.26 14.44
C GLU A 59 9.37 -1.29 15.61
N ASN A 60 9.33 -0.24 16.44
CA ASN A 60 10.12 -0.13 17.66
C ASN A 60 9.29 -0.68 18.83
#